data_AF-A0A6P0PYL4-F1
#
_entry.id   AF-A0A6P0PYL4-F1
#
_cell.length_a   1.000
_cell.length_b   1.000
_cell.length_c   1.000
_cell.angle_alpha   90.00
_cell.angle_beta   90.00
_cell.angle_gamma   90.00
#
_symmetry.space_group_name_H-M   'P 1'
#
loop_
_entity.id
_entity.type
_entity.pdbx_description
1 polymer ?
#
loop_
_entity_poly.entity_id
_entity_poly.type
_entity_poly.pdbx_seq_one_letter_code
_entity_poly.pdbx_strand_id
1 'polypeptide(L)' 'MSPLADPVAMAVALDPAIITRQGKYYVEVETLSELTRGQTVVDELGVLKQTPNMTVICSIDAPRWKEHLYRCLG' A
#
# COMPACT_ATOMS: atom_id res chain seq x y z
N MET A 1 -16.04 12.09 -0.59
CA MET A 1 -15.59 11.47 0.67
C MET A 1 -14.08 11.53 0.69
N SER A 2 -13.47 12.05 1.76
CA SER A 2 -12.01 12.12 1.87
C SER A 2 -11.42 10.70 1.99
N PRO A 3 -10.26 10.41 1.39
CA PRO A 3 -9.57 9.15 1.65
C PRO A 3 -9.16 9.05 3.12
N LEU A 4 -9.29 7.85 3.70
CA LEU A 4 -8.89 7.52 5.07
C LEU A 4 -7.69 6.56 5.03
N ALA A 5 -6.49 7.11 4.81
CA ALA A 5 -5.28 6.31 4.61
C ALA A 5 -4.93 5.44 5.82
N ASP A 6 -4.87 6.01 7.03
CA ASP A 6 -4.48 5.26 8.22
C ASP A 6 -5.51 4.17 8.60
N PRO A 7 -6.83 4.43 8.55
CA PRO A 7 -7.83 3.37 8.76
C PRO A 7 -7.76 2.25 7.71
N VAL A 8 -7.37 2.55 6.46
CA VAL A 8 -7.12 1.52 5.45
C VAL A 8 -5.91 0.68 5.82
N ALA A 9 -4.79 1.31 6.19
CA ALA A 9 -3.57 0.60 6.60
C ALA A 9 -3.82 -0.29 7.84
N MET A 10 -4.55 0.22 8.83
CA MET A 10 -4.94 -0.54 10.02
C MET A 10 -5.83 -1.74 9.66
N ALA A 11 -6.85 -1.54 8.81
CA ALA A 11 -7.73 -2.63 8.40
C ALA A 11 -6.98 -3.73 7.64
N VAL A 12 -6.03 -3.37 6.78
CA VAL A 12 -5.13 -4.31 6.11
C VAL A 12 -4.30 -5.12 7.12
N ALA A 13 -3.80 -4.47 8.18
CA ALA A 13 -3.02 -5.14 9.22
C ALA A 13 -3.86 -6.11 10.05
N LEU A 14 -5.14 -5.78 10.31
CA LEU A 14 -6.07 -6.60 11.08
C LEU A 14 -6.69 -7.74 10.26
N ASP A 15 -7.00 -7.48 8.99
CA ASP A 15 -7.65 -8.42 8.07
C ASP A 15 -6.97 -8.37 6.69
N PRO A 16 -5.84 -9.08 6.49
CA PRO A 16 -5.14 -9.10 5.21
C PRO A 16 -5.98 -9.64 4.05
N ALA A 17 -7.09 -10.34 4.34
CA ALA A 17 -7.98 -10.87 3.30
C ALA A 17 -8.81 -9.77 2.60
N ILE A 18 -8.76 -8.52 3.06
CA ILE A 18 -9.32 -7.38 2.31
C ILE A 18 -8.44 -6.96 1.12
N ILE A 19 -7.19 -7.42 1.03
CA ILE A 19 -6.30 -7.07 -0.08
C ILE A 19 -6.73 -7.81 -1.33
N THR A 20 -6.99 -7.08 -2.42
CA THR A 20 -7.42 -7.66 -3.70
C THR A 20 -6.30 -7.67 -4.74
N ARG A 21 -5.30 -6.79 -4.62
CA ARG A 21 -4.09 -6.79 -5.46
C ARG A 21 -2.88 -6.32 -4.67
N GLN A 22 -1.82 -7.12 -4.68
CA GLN A 22 -0.50 -6.78 -4.13
C GLN A 22 0.60 -7.49 -4.91
N GLY A 23 1.85 -7.02 -4.74
CA GLY A 23 3.05 -7.69 -5.26
C GLY A 23 4.25 -7.45 -4.36
N LYS A 24 5.27 -8.33 -4.46
CA LYS A 24 6.57 -8.13 -3.82
C LYS A 24 7.51 -7.47 -4.81
N TYR A 25 8.07 -6.32 -4.44
CA TYR A 25 8.92 -5.53 -5.31
C TYR A 25 10.18 -5.08 -4.58
N TYR A 26 11.19 -4.72 -5.36
CA TYR A 26 12.28 -3.90 -4.86
C TYR A 26 11.82 -2.44 -4.88
N VAL A 27 11.95 -1.77 -3.74
CA VAL A 27 11.46 -0.41 -3.50
C VAL A 27 12.54 0.42 -2.84
N GLU A 28 12.72 1.65 -3.29
CA GLU A 28 13.60 2.65 -2.69
C GLU A 28 12.89 3.98 -2.47
N VAL A 29 13.47 4.84 -1.63
CA VAL A 29 13.02 6.22 -1.44
C VAL A 29 14.05 7.14 -2.06
N GLU A 30 13.63 8.00 -2.98
CA GLU A 30 14.50 9.01 -3.58
C GLU A 30 14.85 10.08 -2.53
N THR A 31 16.14 10.35 -2.32
CA THR A 31 16.61 11.24 -1.23
C THR A 31 17.50 12.38 -1.69
N LEU A 32 17.93 12.40 -2.96
CA LEU A 32 18.96 13.27 -3.49
C LEU A 32 18.43 14.32 -4.48
N SER A 33 17.45 13.97 -5.32
CA SER A 33 17.00 14.86 -6.40
C SER A 33 16.23 16.09 -5.90
N GLU A 34 16.15 17.17 -6.69
CA GLU A 34 15.33 18.34 -6.35
C GLU A 34 13.83 18.08 -6.59
N LEU A 35 13.48 17.48 -7.73
CA LEU A 35 12.10 17.36 -8.18
C LEU A 35 11.35 16.15 -7.62
N THR A 36 12.07 15.09 -7.23
CA THR A 36 11.47 13.79 -6.87
C THR A 36 11.86 13.32 -5.47
N ARG A 37 12.49 14.16 -4.65
CA ARG A 37 12.80 13.85 -3.24
C ARG A 37 11.55 13.38 -2.50
N GLY A 38 11.68 12.25 -1.80
CA GLY A 38 10.62 11.63 -1.01
C GLY A 38 9.71 10.69 -1.80
N GLN A 39 9.89 10.56 -3.12
CA GLN A 39 9.14 9.57 -3.90
C GLN A 39 9.53 8.15 -3.49
N THR A 40 8.53 7.28 -3.40
CA THR A 40 8.70 5.83 -3.28
C THR A 40 8.79 5.24 -4.69
N VAL A 41 9.97 4.77 -5.07
CA VAL A 41 10.26 4.21 -6.40
C VAL A 41 10.11 2.70 -6.34
N VAL A 42 9.23 2.14 -7.17
CA VAL A 42 8.90 0.70 -7.20
C VAL A 42 9.40 0.10 -8.52
N ASP A 43 10.26 -0.90 -8.46
CA ASP A 43 10.68 -1.67 -9.65
C ASP A 43 9.60 -2.71 -10.03
N GLU A 44 8.48 -2.25 -10.56
CA GLU A 44 7.34 -3.12 -10.91
C GLU A 44 7.69 -4.13 -12.02
N LEU A 45 8.59 -3.76 -12.93
CA LEU A 45 9.00 -4.59 -14.07
C LEU A 45 10.22 -5.47 -13.78
N GLY A 46 10.84 -5.35 -12.60
CA GLY A 46 12.00 -6.14 -12.19
C GLY A 46 13.26 -5.88 -13.00
N VAL A 47 13.39 -4.68 -13.59
CA VAL A 47 14.52 -4.35 -14.49
C VAL A 47 15.84 -4.19 -13.75
N LEU A 48 15.80 -3.86 -12.45
CA LEU A 48 16.99 -3.69 -11.61
C LEU A 48 17.57 -5.03 -11.13
N LYS A 49 16.80 -6.13 -11.26
CA LYS A 49 17.17 -7.50 -10.82
C LYS A 49 17.62 -7.57 -9.35
N GLN A 50 17.10 -6.68 -8.52
CA GLN A 50 17.33 -6.67 -7.08
C GLN A 50 16.37 -7.63 -6.38
N THR A 51 16.71 -8.04 -5.16
CA THR A 51 15.83 -8.86 -4.33
C THR A 51 14.67 -8.01 -3.82
N PRO A 52 13.39 -8.43 -3.97
CA PRO A 52 12.26 -7.70 -3.41
C PRO A 52 12.39 -7.49 -1.90
N ASN A 53 12.17 -6.26 -1.44
CA ASN A 53 12.31 -5.85 -0.03
C ASN A 53 10.97 -5.41 0.60
N MET A 54 9.91 -5.24 -0.21
CA MET A 54 8.63 -4.72 0.26
C MET A 54 7.45 -5.37 -0.47
N THR A 55 6.32 -5.51 0.24
CA THR A 55 5.03 -5.81 -0.37
C THR A 55 4.30 -4.49 -0.65
N VAL A 56 3.95 -4.23 -1.90
CA VAL A 56 3.17 -3.06 -2.31
C VAL A 56 1.73 -3.49 -2.55
N ILE A 57 0.80 -2.87 -1.82
CA ILE A 57 -0.64 -3.11 -1.95
C ILE A 57 -1.21 -2.07 -2.90
N CYS A 58 -1.84 -2.53 -3.98
CA CYS A 58 -2.39 -1.66 -5.02
C CYS A 58 -3.92 -1.55 -4.97
N SER A 59 -4.60 -2.51 -4.34
CA SER A 59 -6.07 -2.52 -4.26
C SER A 59 -6.57 -3.31 -3.05
N ILE A 60 -7.72 -2.88 -2.54
CA ILE A 60 -8.46 -3.53 -1.44
C ILE A 60 -9.95 -3.69 -1.81
N ASP A 61 -10.65 -4.56 -1.09
CA ASP A 61 -12.11 -4.66 -1.06
C ASP A 61 -12.70 -3.49 -0.26
N ALA A 62 -13.12 -2.45 -0.97
CA ALA A 62 -13.66 -1.23 -0.36
C ALA A 62 -14.99 -1.47 0.41
N PRO A 63 -15.96 -2.26 -0.09
CA PRO A 63 -17.13 -2.66 0.69
C PRO A 63 -16.78 -3.31 2.03
N ARG A 64 -15.89 -4.31 2.04
CA ARG A 64 -15.48 -5.01 3.28
C ARG A 64 -14.72 -4.08 4.24
N TRP A 65 -13.86 -3.19 3.71
CA TRP A 65 -13.21 -2.17 4.52
C TRP A 65 -14.22 -1.22 5.20
N LYS A 66 -15.27 -0.78 4.48
CA LYS A 66 -16.32 0.07 5.07
C LYS A 66 -17.12 -0.67 6.15
N GLU A 67 -17.36 -1.96 5.97
CA GLU A 67 -18.02 -2.76 6.99
C GLU A 67 -17.22 -2.78 8.29
N HIS A 68 -15.90 -2.98 8.22
CA HIS A 68 -15.01 -2.88 9.38
C HIS A 68 -15.11 -1.51 10.06
N LEU A 69 -15.09 -0.43 9.26
CA LEU A 69 -15.22 0.93 9.77
C LEU A 69 -16.55 1.15 10.49
N TYR A 70 -17.68 0.74 9.91
CA TYR A 70 -18.99 0.92 10.53
C TYR A 70 -19.15 0.10 11.80
N ARG A 71 -18.64 -1.13 11.86
CA ARG A 71 -18.64 -1.93 13.08
C ARG A 71 -17.91 -1.25 14.24
N CYS A 72 -16.87 -0.45 13.97
CA CYS A 72 -16.16 0.31 15.00
C CYS A 72 -16.93 1.56 15.49
N LEU A 73 -17.92 2.04 14.75
CA LEU A 73 -18.64 3.28 15.05
C LEU A 73 -19.98 3.06 15.80
N GLY A 74 -20.47 1.81 15.86
CA GLY A 74 -21.73 1.45 16.51
C GLY A 74 -22.90 1.39 15.54
#